data_AF-A0A7Z6Y2R1-F1
#
_entry.id   AF-A0A7Z6Y2R1-F1
#
_cell.length_a   1.000
_cell.length_b   1.000
_cell.length_c   1.000
_cell.angle_alpha   90.00
_cell.angle_beta   90.00
_cell.angle_gamma   90.00
#
_symmetry.space_group_name_H-M   'P 1'
#
loop_
_entity.id
_entity.type
_entity.pdbx_description
1 polymer ?
#
loop_
_entity_poly.entity_id
_entity_poly.type
_entity_poly.pdbx_seq_one_letter_code
_entity_poly.pdbx_strand_id
1 'polypeptide(L)' 'MQLHLELPGALTLSVAHALCDQVADAIHAQYPKAEVLVHADPQEVVKQARA' A
#
# COMPACT_ATOMS: atom_id res chain seq x y z
N MET A 1 -8.62 -9.40 -2.10
CA MET A 1 -7.72 -8.87 -3.15
C MET A 1 -6.45 -8.39 -2.48
N GLN A 2 -5.30 -8.54 -3.14
CA GLN A 2 -4.02 -8.05 -2.65
C GLN A 2 -3.50 -6.96 -3.58
N LEU A 3 -2.96 -5.88 -3.02
CA LEU A 3 -2.39 -4.76 -3.76
C LEU A 3 -1.08 -4.29 -3.13
N HIS A 4 -0.22 -3.73 -3.98
CA HIS A 4 1.07 -3.20 -3.63
C HIS A 4 1.00 -1.67 -3.71
N LEU A 5 1.38 -0.99 -2.63
CA LEU A 5 1.41 0.46 -2.52
C LEU A 5 2.86 0.94 -2.53
N GLU A 6 3.23 1.61 -3.61
CA GLU A 6 4.60 2.11 -3.82
C GLU A 6 4.85 3.41 -3.05
N LEU A 7 5.64 3.36 -1.98
CA LEU A 7 5.92 4.49 -1.09
C LEU A 7 7.41 4.84 -1.05
N PRO A 8 7.81 6.08 -0.70
CA PRO A 8 9.21 6.38 -0.45
C PRO A 8 9.79 5.50 0.67
N GLY A 9 10.95 4.87 0.42
CA GLY A 9 11.58 3.95 1.39
C GLY A 9 12.07 4.62 2.67
N ALA A 10 12.20 5.95 2.68
CA ALA A 10 12.58 6.74 3.84
C ALA A 10 11.44 7.00 4.84
N LEU A 11 10.20 6.59 4.52
CA LEU A 11 9.08 6.74 5.46
C LEU A 11 9.27 5.80 6.66
N THR A 12 8.85 6.26 7.83
CA THR A 12 8.78 5.39 9.00
C THR A 12 7.68 4.35 8.80
N LEU A 13 7.85 3.18 9.43
CA LEU A 13 6.88 2.09 9.34
C LEU A 13 5.46 2.54 9.76
N SER A 14 5.35 3.37 10.80
CA SER A 14 4.07 3.89 11.28
C SER A 14 3.37 4.77 10.24
N VAL A 15 4.13 5.60 9.51
CA VAL A 15 3.55 6.45 8.45
C VAL A 15 3.12 5.61 7.25
N ALA A 16 3.95 4.65 6.84
CA ALA A 16 3.59 3.72 5.77
C ALA A 16 2.34 2.91 6.11
N HIS A 17 2.24 2.40 7.34
CA HIS A 17 1.06 1.67 7.81
C HIS A 17 -0.21 2.52 7.79
N ALA A 18 -0.15 3.76 8.29
CA ALA A 18 -1.31 4.66 8.27
C ALA A 18 -1.79 4.98 6.83
N LEU A 19 -0.89 5.01 5.85
CA LEU A 19 -1.26 5.16 4.44
C LEU A 19 -1.93 3.90 3.88
N CYS A 20 -1.42 2.72 4.25
CA CYS A 20 -2.06 1.45 3.88
C CYS A 20 -3.48 1.34 4.42
N ASP A 21 -3.71 1.72 5.68
CA ASP A 21 -5.05 1.70 6.30
C ASP A 21 -6.00 2.63 5.56
N GLN A 22 -5.57 3.86 5.24
CA GLN A 22 -6.39 4.81 4.48
C GLN A 22 -6.80 4.26 3.10
N VAL A 23 -5.90 3.54 2.42
CA VAL A 23 -6.22 2.90 1.14
C VAL A 23 -7.21 1.75 1.34
N ALA A 24 -7.00 0.91 2.35
CA ALA A 24 -7.91 -0.20 2.65
C ALA A 24 -9.32 0.32 3.00
N ASP A 25 -9.41 1.35 3.83
CA ASP A 25 -10.67 2.00 4.22
C ASP A 25 -11.39 2.60 3.02
N ALA A 26 -10.67 3.29 2.13
CA ALA A 26 -11.25 3.87 0.92
C ALA A 26 -11.83 2.80 -0.02
N ILE A 27 -11.15 1.65 -0.15
CA ILE A 27 -11.64 0.50 -0.94
C ILE A 27 -12.85 -0.12 -0.24
N HIS A 28 -12.78 -0.34 1.07
CA HIS A 28 -13.86 -0.97 1.82
C HIS A 28 -15.14 -0.10 1.83
N ALA A 29 -14.99 1.22 1.87
CA ALA A 29 -16.12 2.16 1.77
C ALA A 29 -16.89 2.02 0.44
N GLN A 30 -16.20 1.71 -0.66
CA GLN A 30 -16.83 1.47 -1.96
C GLN A 30 -17.27 0.02 -2.15
N TYR A 31 -16.55 -0.92 -1.53
CA TYR A 31 -16.75 -2.35 -1.66
C TYR A 31 -16.77 -3.02 -0.28
N PRO A 32 -17.88 -2.94 0.48
CA PRO A 32 -17.93 -3.41 1.87
C PRO A 32 -17.72 -4.92 2.07
N LYS A 33 -17.79 -5.70 0.98
CA LYS A 33 -17.55 -7.15 1.00
C LYS A 33 -16.13 -7.51 0.54
N ALA A 34 -15.32 -6.52 0.17
CA ALA A 34 -13.96 -6.76 -0.25
C ALA A 34 -13.08 -7.01 0.97
N GLU A 35 -12.41 -8.15 0.97
CA GLU A 35 -11.24 -8.39 1.80
C GLU A 35 -10.03 -7.78 1.08
N VAL A 36 -9.33 -6.84 1.73
CA VAL A 36 -8.23 -6.07 1.13
C VAL A 36 -6.98 -6.24 1.96
N LEU A 37 -5.89 -6.66 1.31
CA LEU A 37 -4.56 -6.68 1.89
C LEU A 37 -3.67 -5.70 1.13
N VAL A 38 -3.10 -4.73 1.85
CA VAL A 38 -2.20 -3.72 1.29
C VAL A 38 -0.78 -4.00 1.77
N HIS A 39 0.13 -4.23 0.83
CA HIS A 39 1.55 -4.33 1.08
C HIS A 39 2.25 -3.03 0.69
N ALA A 40 3.07 -2.46 1.57
CA ALA A 40 3.87 -1.27 1.25
C ALA A 40 5.20 -1.68 0.65
N ASP A 41 5.47 -1.28 -0.58
CA ASP A 41 6.74 -1.51 -1.26
C ASP A 41 7.52 -0.19 -1.40
N PRO A 42 8.80 -0.14 -0.99
CA PRO A 42 9.64 1.01 -1.30
C PRO A 42 9.75 1.23 -2.80
N GLN A 43 9.57 2.47 -3.27
CA GLN A 43 9.71 2.80 -4.71
C GLN A 43 11.07 2.40 -5.29
N GLU A 44 12.12 2.38 -4.47
CA GLU A 44 13.46 1.99 -4.86
C GLU A 44 13.54 0.51 -5.29
N VAL A 45 12.75 -0.38 -4.68
CA VAL A 45 12.73 -1.80 -5.05
C VAL A 45 11.89 -2.05 -6.30
N VAL A 46 10.85 -1.26 -6.53
CA VAL A 46 9.98 -1.42 -7.72
C VAL A 46 10.61 -0.81 -8.98
N LYS A 47 11.34 0.31 -8.84
CA LYS A 47 12.06 0.94 -9.97
C LYS A 47 13.19 0.07 -10.52
N GLN A 48 13.78 -0.83 -9.71
CA GLN A 48 14.80 -1.78 -10.18
C GLN A 48 14.21 -2.93 -11.01
N ALA A 49 12.93 -3.26 -10.89
CA ALA A 49 12.28 -4.36 -11.62
C ALA A 49 11.82 -3.98 -13.04
N ARG A 50 12.02 -2.73 -13.47
CA ARG A 50 11.63 -2.20 -14.80
C ARG A 50 12.83 -1.91 -15.73
N ALA A 51 14.03 -2.38 -15.39
CA ALA A 51 15.24 -2.24 -16.21
C ALA A 51 15.43 -3.42 -17.17
#